data_AF-A0A8X8Z4S2-F1
#
_entry.id   AF-A0A8X8Z4S2-F1
#
_cell.length_a   1.000
_cell.length_b   1.000
_cell.length_c   1.000
_cell.angle_alpha   90.00
_cell.angle_beta   90.00
_cell.angle_gamma   90.00
#
_symmetry.space_group_name_H-M   'P 1'
#
loop_
_entity.id
_entity.type
_entity.pdbx_description
1 polymer ?
#
loop_
_entity_poly.entity_id
_entity_poly.type
_entity_poly.pdbx_seq_one_letter_code
_entity_poly.pdbx_strand_id
1 'polypeptide(L)'
;MSPLSISLIVMLCLLIASMVIWVWKVLNWVWIRPKKIEKRLRAQGLAGNPYRLLYEDTNDMAAMIKEAKSKPIKLSDDVVPRVLPLRHHIINKYVARVLIMEPELLKKILINNHIFKKPTHNPLAQFLVCGLAGYEDEKWAKHRRIINFYVENLKLRGIINKREESMRKGECADDDLLGILLKSNEREIRENDGSSSAGMSIEEVVEECKTFYLSGQESTSNLLSWTMMLLEQARGFCRVLLVLVLFRVVDLLRTFMNSLMLCRVLLWLTMILYEVLRLYPPAIIFNRILENETELGNMRLPGGVYVLLPIILIHRDKQLWGEDVDEFKGKIFRRDCQSNTESALLLPLQLGP
;
A
#
# COMPACT_ATOMS: atom_id res chain seq x y z
N MET A 1 33.73 8.56 58.08
CA MET A 1 32.48 8.15 57.40
C MET A 1 32.42 6.64 57.41
N SER A 2 31.28 6.04 57.78
CA SER A 2 31.14 4.58 57.76
C SER A 2 31.14 4.07 56.31
N PRO A 3 31.62 2.85 56.02
CA PRO A 3 31.58 2.27 54.68
C PRO A 3 30.16 2.28 54.07
N LEU A 4 29.16 2.09 54.93
CA LEU A 4 27.73 2.19 54.61
C LEU A 4 27.34 3.59 54.11
N SER A 5 27.83 4.67 54.74
CA SER A 5 27.54 6.04 54.32
C SER A 5 28.15 6.42 52.97
N ILE A 6 29.33 5.89 52.64
CA ILE A 6 29.99 6.12 51.34
C ILE A 6 29.25 5.37 50.22
N SER A 7 28.87 4.11 50.47
CA SER A 7 28.09 3.31 49.53
C SER A 7 26.73 3.95 49.18
N LEU A 8 26.04 4.50 50.19
CA LEU A 8 24.74 5.17 50.00
C LEU A 8 24.85 6.44 49.15
N ILE A 9 25.92 7.22 49.34
CA ILE A 9 26.20 8.42 48.53
C ILE A 9 26.48 8.03 47.08
N VAL A 10 27.30 6.99 46.85
CA VAL A 10 27.60 6.50 45.49
C VAL A 10 26.34 6.03 44.78
N MET A 11 25.47 5.28 45.45
CA MET A 11 24.20 4.82 44.89
C MET A 11 23.27 5.99 44.52
N LEU A 12 23.19 7.01 45.38
CA LEU A 12 22.40 8.21 45.11
C LEU A 12 22.95 8.98 43.90
N CYS A 13 24.26 9.14 43.79
CA CYS A 13 24.90 9.78 42.65
C CYS A 13 24.65 9.04 41.34
N LEU A 14 24.69 7.70 41.34
CA LEU A 14 24.38 6.89 40.16
C LEU A 14 22.91 7.03 39.74
N LEU A 15 21.99 7.03 40.70
CA LEU A 15 20.57 7.26 40.44
C LEU A 15 20.33 8.64 39.82
N ILE A 16 20.90 9.71 40.40
CA ILE A 16 20.79 11.07 39.85
C ILE A 16 21.39 11.13 38.44
N ALA A 17 22.57 10.57 38.22
CA ALA A 17 23.20 10.54 36.90
C ALA A 17 22.31 9.83 35.86
N SER A 18 21.74 8.68 36.21
CA SER A 18 20.81 7.94 35.33
C SER A 18 19.55 8.74 35.02
N MET A 19 18.98 9.45 35.99
CA MET A 19 17.81 10.31 35.83
C MET A 19 18.13 11.49 34.90
N VAL A 20 19.27 12.14 35.07
CA VAL A 20 19.71 13.24 34.20
C VAL A 20 19.91 12.75 32.77
N ILE A 21 20.54 11.58 32.58
CA ILE A 21 20.70 10.95 31.26
C ILE A 21 19.33 10.66 30.65
N TRP A 22 18.38 10.16 31.43
CA TRP A 22 17.03 9.87 30.96
C TRP A 22 16.27 11.14 30.55
N VAL A 23 16.29 12.18 31.39
CA VAL A 23 15.69 13.49 31.08
C VAL A 23 16.31 14.11 29.83
N TRP A 24 17.63 14.04 29.68
CA TRP A 24 18.32 14.52 28.48
C TRP A 24 17.92 13.73 27.24
N LYS A 25 17.82 12.40 27.34
CA LYS A 25 17.33 11.54 26.24
C LYS A 25 15.90 11.92 25.84
N VAL A 26 15.01 12.13 26.81
CA VAL A 26 13.62 12.54 26.57
C VAL A 26 13.57 13.93 25.93
N LEU A 27 14.28 14.92 26.48
CA LEU A 27 14.34 16.27 25.90
C LEU A 27 14.88 16.27 24.47
N ASN A 28 15.93 15.48 24.24
CA ASN A 28 16.52 15.34 22.92
C ASN A 28 15.55 14.66 21.92
N TRP A 29 14.85 13.61 22.36
CA TRP A 29 13.88 12.89 21.54
C TRP A 29 12.63 13.72 21.24
N VAL A 30 12.07 14.38 22.25
CA VAL A 30 10.79 15.10 22.16
C VAL A 30 10.95 16.49 21.54
N TRP A 31 12.05 17.21 21.76
CA TRP A 31 12.13 18.62 21.35
C TRP A 31 13.32 18.95 20.45
N ILE A 32 14.53 18.57 20.86
CA ILE A 32 15.75 19.02 20.17
C ILE A 32 15.87 18.37 18.78
N ARG A 33 15.72 17.04 18.71
CA ARG A 33 15.84 16.28 17.45
C ARG A 33 14.76 16.71 16.43
N PRO A 34 13.45 16.78 16.78
CA PRO A 34 12.42 17.23 15.84
C PRO A 34 12.68 18.64 15.30
N LYS A 35 13.01 19.61 16.16
CA LYS A 35 13.33 20.98 15.72
C LYS A 35 14.57 21.05 14.83
N LYS A 36 15.59 20.23 15.09
CA LYS A 36 16.78 20.14 14.23
C LYS A 36 16.44 19.57 12.85
N ILE A 37 15.55 18.58 12.78
CA ILE A 37 15.04 18.03 11.51
C ILE A 37 14.23 19.10 10.77
N GLU A 38 13.27 19.74 11.43
CA GLU A 38 12.46 20.83 10.86
C GLU A 38 13.33 21.93 10.25
N LYS A 39 14.35 22.40 10.99
CA LYS A 39 15.28 23.43 10.50
C LYS A 39 16.04 22.98 9.25
N ARG A 40 16.50 21.72 9.20
CA ARG A 40 17.20 21.15 8.04
C ARG A 40 16.30 21.00 6.82
N LEU A 41 15.05 20.59 7.02
CA LEU A 41 14.08 20.46 5.94
C LEU A 41 13.71 21.85 5.39
N ARG A 42 13.45 22.83 6.26
CA ARG A 42 13.16 24.21 5.83
C ARG A 42 14.30 24.89 5.11
N ALA A 43 15.55 24.63 5.51
CA ALA A 43 16.73 25.13 4.80
C ALA A 43 16.82 24.63 3.34
N GLN A 44 16.17 23.51 3.03
CA GLN A 44 16.08 22.95 1.67
C GLN A 44 14.80 23.41 0.94
N GLY A 45 14.04 24.35 1.50
CA GLY A 45 12.76 24.81 0.95
C GLY A 45 11.58 23.87 1.22
N LEU A 46 11.76 22.85 2.07
CA LEU A 46 10.70 21.92 2.46
C LEU A 46 9.90 22.56 3.61
N ALA A 47 8.84 23.30 3.25
CA ALA A 47 7.96 23.95 4.21
C ALA A 47 6.85 23.00 4.70
N GLY A 48 6.43 23.19 5.96
CA GLY A 48 5.35 22.45 6.59
C GLY A 48 5.00 23.07 7.94
N ASN A 49 4.00 22.48 8.63
CA ASN A 49 3.63 22.89 9.98
C ASN A 49 4.87 22.90 10.89
N PRO A 50 5.03 23.92 11.75
CA PRO A 50 6.10 23.92 12.73
C PRO A 50 5.92 22.76 13.70
N TYR A 51 7.01 22.22 14.23
CA TYR A 51 6.93 21.13 15.21
C TYR A 51 6.14 21.58 16.44
N ARG A 52 5.11 20.81 16.78
CA ARG A 52 4.30 20.96 18.00
C ARG A 52 4.38 19.67 18.81
N LEU A 53 4.27 19.79 20.14
CA LEU A 53 4.56 18.69 21.05
C LEU A 53 3.57 17.53 20.87
N LEU A 54 4.12 16.34 20.57
CA LEU A 54 3.54 15.00 20.63
C LEU A 54 2.29 14.68 19.75
N TYR A 55 1.21 15.45 19.72
CA TYR A 55 -0.08 14.97 19.14
C TYR A 55 -1.00 16.02 18.48
N GLU A 56 -0.56 17.25 18.24
CA GLU A 56 -1.48 18.26 17.68
C GLU A 56 -1.95 17.95 16.25
N ASP A 57 -1.05 17.60 15.32
CA ASP A 57 -1.44 17.31 13.93
C ASP A 57 -2.39 16.11 13.84
N THR A 58 -2.28 15.13 14.76
CA THR A 58 -3.21 13.99 14.81
C THR A 58 -4.61 14.39 15.28
N ASN A 59 -4.71 15.36 16.19
CA ASN A 59 -5.99 15.89 16.64
C ASN A 59 -6.65 16.74 15.55
N ASP A 60 -5.87 17.57 14.86
CA ASP A 60 -6.32 18.35 13.71
C ASP A 60 -6.81 17.42 12.58
N MET A 61 -6.07 16.34 12.32
CA MET A 61 -6.49 15.30 11.37
C MET A 61 -7.82 14.67 11.77
N ALA A 62 -7.97 14.28 13.04
CA ALA A 62 -9.20 13.66 13.53
C ALA A 62 -10.40 14.61 13.45
N ALA A 63 -10.21 15.89 13.80
CA ALA A 63 -11.24 16.92 13.68
C ALA A 63 -11.66 17.15 12.23
N MET A 64 -10.70 17.27 11.32
CA MET A 64 -10.96 17.42 9.88
C MET A 64 -11.65 16.20 9.27
N ILE A 65 -11.25 14.98 9.67
CA ILE A 65 -11.94 13.75 9.24
C ILE A 65 -13.38 13.76 9.74
N LYS A 66 -13.62 14.17 11.00
CA LYS A 66 -14.96 14.26 11.57
C LYS A 66 -15.82 15.28 10.83
N GLU A 67 -15.28 16.46 10.54
CA GLU A 67 -15.98 17.49 9.77
C GLU A 67 -16.28 17.01 8.34
N ALA A 68 -15.29 16.46 7.65
CA ALA A 68 -15.47 15.89 6.31
C ALA A 68 -16.55 14.79 6.35
N LYS A 69 -16.59 13.97 7.42
CA LYS A 69 -17.61 12.93 7.64
C LYS A 69 -19.01 13.42 7.93
N SER A 70 -19.16 14.65 8.41
CA SER A 70 -20.47 15.24 8.71
C SER A 70 -21.21 15.75 7.47
N LYS A 71 -20.51 16.02 6.37
CA LYS A 71 -21.09 16.59 5.15
C LYS A 71 -21.46 15.47 4.15
N PRO A 72 -22.65 15.54 3.52
CA PRO A 72 -22.99 14.62 2.45
C PRO A 72 -22.07 14.84 1.24
N ILE A 73 -21.84 13.78 0.47
CA ILE A 73 -21.02 13.81 -0.75
C ILE A 73 -21.86 13.32 -1.93
N LYS A 74 -21.82 14.03 -3.06
CA LYS A 74 -22.43 13.57 -4.31
C LYS A 74 -21.45 12.65 -5.03
N LEU A 75 -21.97 11.81 -5.91
CA LEU A 75 -21.15 10.88 -6.67
C LEU A 75 -20.14 11.57 -7.61
N SER A 76 -20.45 12.80 -8.05
CA SER A 76 -19.58 13.63 -8.90
C SER A 76 -18.55 14.45 -8.11
N ASP A 77 -18.65 14.48 -6.78
CA ASP A 77 -17.78 15.34 -5.97
C ASP A 77 -16.39 14.72 -5.84
N ASP A 78 -15.38 15.57 -5.70
CA ASP A 78 -14.02 15.11 -5.43
C ASP A 78 -13.95 14.42 -4.06
N VAL A 79 -13.54 13.15 -4.07
CA VAL A 79 -13.35 12.34 -2.86
C VAL A 79 -12.05 12.65 -2.12
N VAL A 80 -11.05 13.28 -2.73
CA VAL A 80 -9.73 13.51 -2.13
C VAL A 80 -9.81 14.34 -0.83
N PRO A 81 -10.51 15.49 -0.79
CA PRO A 81 -10.68 16.26 0.45
C PRO A 81 -11.39 15.47 1.55
N ARG A 82 -12.19 14.46 1.15
CA ARG A 82 -12.96 13.63 2.07
C ARG A 82 -12.13 12.51 2.69
N VAL A 83 -11.30 11.84 1.88
CA VAL A 83 -10.47 10.70 2.32
C VAL A 83 -9.12 11.15 2.92
N LEU A 84 -8.62 12.32 2.52
CA LEU A 84 -7.30 12.84 2.90
C LEU A 84 -7.35 14.33 3.30
N PRO A 85 -8.21 14.75 4.24
CA PRO A 85 -8.50 16.16 4.47
C PRO A 85 -7.28 16.97 4.95
N LEU A 86 -6.55 16.49 5.98
CA LEU A 86 -5.34 17.17 6.47
C LEU A 86 -4.27 17.29 5.37
N ARG A 87 -4.09 16.24 4.56
CA ARG A 87 -3.03 16.20 3.54
C ARG A 87 -3.38 17.08 2.35
N HIS A 88 -4.64 17.06 1.90
CA HIS A 88 -5.16 18.01 0.92
C HIS A 88 -5.01 19.46 1.41
N HIS A 89 -5.31 19.73 2.69
CA HIS A 89 -5.10 21.03 3.30
C HIS A 89 -3.62 21.46 3.31
N ILE A 90 -2.71 20.56 3.73
CA ILE A 90 -1.27 20.83 3.76
C ILE A 90 -0.72 21.11 2.35
N ILE A 91 -1.15 20.35 1.35
CA ILE A 91 -0.72 20.53 -0.05
C ILE A 91 -1.15 21.88 -0.60
N ASN A 92 -2.40 22.29 -0.31
CA ASN A 92 -2.90 23.57 -0.78
C ASN A 92 -2.29 24.75 -0.01
N LYS A 93 -1.92 24.54 1.27
CA LYS A 93 -1.39 25.59 2.15
C LYS A 93 0.12 25.77 2.04
N TYR A 94 0.85 24.69 1.85
CA TYR A 94 2.30 24.68 1.75
C TYR A 94 2.68 23.98 0.45
N VAL A 95 3.67 24.52 -0.25
CA VAL A 95 4.40 23.76 -1.29
C VAL A 95 5.29 22.73 -0.57
N ALA A 96 4.66 21.80 0.15
CA ALA A 96 5.32 20.87 1.06
C ALA A 96 5.97 19.72 0.28
N ARG A 97 7.20 19.94 -0.14
CA ARG A 97 8.03 19.05 -0.98
C ARG A 97 8.57 17.77 -0.29
N VAL A 98 7.92 17.25 0.75
CA VAL A 98 8.15 15.83 1.19
C VAL A 98 6.99 14.92 0.79
N LEU A 99 6.16 15.40 -0.13
CA LEU A 99 5.28 14.59 -0.95
C LEU A 99 6.01 14.35 -2.27
N ILE A 100 6.32 13.10 -2.55
CA ILE A 100 7.01 12.76 -3.79
C ILE A 100 5.96 12.51 -4.85
N MET A 101 5.75 13.50 -5.70
CA MET A 101 4.81 13.47 -6.83
C MET A 101 5.48 13.03 -8.13
N GLU A 102 6.80 13.22 -8.24
CA GLU A 102 7.58 12.86 -9.43
C GLU A 102 7.63 11.33 -9.61
N PRO A 103 7.13 10.78 -10.74
CA PRO A 103 7.06 9.33 -10.93
C PRO A 103 8.41 8.62 -10.86
N GLU A 104 9.49 9.26 -11.34
CA GLU A 104 10.84 8.70 -11.31
C GLU A 104 11.37 8.54 -9.88
N LEU A 105 11.20 9.57 -9.05
CA LEU A 105 11.58 9.52 -7.63
C LEU A 105 10.71 8.51 -6.88
N LEU A 106 9.42 8.43 -7.19
CA LEU A 106 8.52 7.46 -6.59
C LEU A 106 8.95 6.01 -6.90
N LYS A 107 9.26 5.73 -8.18
CA LYS A 107 9.81 4.44 -8.60
C LYS A 107 11.11 4.11 -7.87
N LYS A 108 12.01 5.08 -7.73
CA LYS A 108 13.27 4.92 -7.00
C LYS A 108 13.04 4.57 -5.52
N ILE A 109 12.07 5.20 -4.87
CA ILE A 109 11.72 4.93 -3.46
C ILE A 109 11.15 3.53 -3.30
N LEU A 110 10.21 3.15 -4.19
CA LEU A 110 9.52 1.87 -4.13
C LEU A 110 10.43 0.68 -4.45
N ILE A 111 11.41 0.84 -5.34
CA ILE A 111 12.39 -0.21 -5.66
C ILE A 111 13.43 -0.37 -4.54
N ASN A 112 13.87 0.73 -3.92
CA ASN A 112 14.93 0.73 -2.92
C ASN A 112 14.41 0.53 -1.48
N ASN A 113 13.73 -0.60 -1.25
CA ASN A 113 13.15 -0.95 0.06
C ASN A 113 14.18 -1.07 1.20
N HIS A 114 15.44 -1.42 0.89
CA HIS A 114 16.55 -1.45 1.86
C HIS A 114 16.86 -0.07 2.49
N ILE A 115 16.60 1.01 1.76
CA ILE A 115 16.76 2.40 2.23
C ILE A 115 15.42 2.93 2.77
N PHE A 116 14.37 2.73 1.98
CA PHE A 116 13.03 3.24 2.25
C PHE A 116 12.17 2.10 2.77
N LYS A 117 12.16 1.92 4.09
CA LYS A 117 11.44 0.82 4.74
C LYS A 117 9.99 1.18 5.04
N LYS A 118 9.13 0.17 5.18
CA LYS A 118 7.77 0.30 5.70
C LYS A 118 7.84 0.68 7.19
N PRO A 119 6.96 1.56 7.67
CA PRO A 119 6.98 1.98 9.07
C PRO A 119 6.45 0.86 9.98
N THR A 120 7.32 0.24 10.77
CA THR A 120 6.97 -0.92 11.63
C THR A 120 7.13 -0.68 13.13
N HIS A 121 7.44 0.54 13.57
CA HIS A 121 7.82 0.81 14.98
C HIS A 121 6.66 0.96 15.97
N ASN A 122 5.40 0.83 15.56
CA ASN A 122 4.27 0.87 16.51
C ASN A 122 3.80 -0.56 16.81
N PRO A 123 3.91 -1.05 18.06
CA PRO A 123 3.47 -2.39 18.46
C PRO A 123 2.01 -2.68 18.09
N LEU A 124 1.13 -1.67 18.12
CA LEU A 124 -0.27 -1.82 17.73
C LEU A 124 -0.46 -1.93 16.21
N ALA A 125 0.39 -1.26 15.42
CA ALA A 125 0.34 -1.34 13.96
C ALA A 125 0.90 -2.67 13.44
N GLN A 126 1.83 -3.28 14.16
CA GLN A 126 2.40 -4.59 13.83
C GLN A 126 1.35 -5.72 13.84
N PHE A 127 0.30 -5.60 14.66
CA PHE A 127 -0.83 -6.54 14.65
C PHE A 127 -1.80 -6.34 13.49
N LEU A 128 -1.81 -5.15 12.87
CA LEU A 128 -2.70 -4.81 11.76
C LEU A 128 -2.03 -5.03 10.39
N VAL A 129 -0.69 -5.03 10.36
CA VAL A 129 0.12 -5.24 9.15
C VAL A 129 0.96 -6.50 9.33
N CYS A 130 0.39 -7.64 8.93
CA CYS A 130 1.03 -8.96 9.00
C CYS A 130 1.48 -9.45 7.62
N GLY A 131 2.17 -10.60 7.59
CA GLY A 131 2.55 -11.29 6.36
C GLY A 131 3.40 -10.43 5.42
N LEU A 132 3.28 -10.68 4.12
CA LEU A 132 4.04 -9.98 3.08
C LEU A 132 3.89 -8.44 3.12
N ALA A 133 2.76 -7.94 3.62
CA ALA A 133 2.53 -6.50 3.76
C ALA A 133 3.40 -5.86 4.85
N GLY A 134 3.80 -6.63 5.88
CA GLY A 134 4.58 -6.17 7.02
C GLY A 134 6.06 -6.59 7.01
N TYR A 135 6.43 -7.60 6.21
CA TYR A 135 7.81 -8.07 6.14
C TYR A 135 8.71 -7.16 5.30
N GLU A 136 10.00 -7.19 5.65
CA GLU A 136 11.09 -6.49 4.96
C GLU A 136 12.24 -7.44 4.62
N ASP A 137 13.12 -6.99 3.73
CA ASP A 137 14.40 -7.60 3.41
C ASP A 137 14.30 -9.10 3.04
N GLU A 138 15.16 -9.94 3.62
CA GLU A 138 15.21 -11.39 3.33
C GLU A 138 13.92 -12.11 3.69
N LYS A 139 13.26 -11.69 4.78
CA LYS A 139 11.98 -12.27 5.21
C LYS A 139 10.91 -11.99 4.16
N TRP A 140 10.82 -10.77 3.66
CA TRP A 140 9.93 -10.44 2.55
C TRP A 140 10.27 -11.24 1.29
N ALA A 141 11.55 -11.33 0.92
CA ALA A 141 11.98 -12.02 -0.30
C ALA A 141 11.66 -13.52 -0.28
N LYS A 142 11.88 -14.19 0.86
CA LYS A 142 11.52 -15.59 1.09
C LYS A 142 10.02 -15.81 0.93
N HIS A 143 9.21 -15.04 1.65
CA HIS A 143 7.76 -15.17 1.59
C HIS A 143 7.19 -14.85 0.22
N ARG A 144 7.70 -13.79 -0.43
CA ARG A 144 7.31 -13.41 -1.81
C ARG A 144 7.56 -14.54 -2.79
N ARG A 145 8.69 -15.24 -2.68
CA ARG A 145 9.03 -16.37 -3.56
C ARG A 145 8.03 -17.51 -3.41
N ILE A 146 7.75 -17.94 -2.18
CA ILE A 146 6.82 -19.04 -1.89
C ILE A 146 5.40 -18.66 -2.36
N ILE A 147 4.97 -17.43 -2.10
CA ILE A 147 3.67 -16.92 -2.53
C ILE A 147 3.56 -16.80 -4.04
N ASN A 148 4.59 -16.31 -4.73
CA ASN A 148 4.56 -16.22 -6.20
C ASN A 148 4.38 -17.59 -6.83
N PHE A 149 5.09 -18.61 -6.34
CA PHE A 149 4.89 -19.99 -6.78
C PHE A 149 3.46 -20.48 -6.51
N TYR A 150 2.91 -20.17 -5.32
CA TYR A 150 1.52 -20.43 -5.00
C TYR A 150 0.56 -19.77 -6.00
N VAL A 151 0.68 -18.47 -6.26
CA VAL A 151 -0.17 -17.70 -7.20
C VAL A 151 -0.02 -18.17 -8.64
N GLU A 152 1.19 -18.50 -9.10
CA GLU A 152 1.41 -19.05 -10.45
C GLU A 152 0.70 -20.39 -10.65
N ASN A 153 0.59 -21.19 -9.58
CA ASN A 153 -0.14 -22.46 -9.59
C ASN A 153 -1.66 -22.28 -9.39
N LEU A 154 -2.13 -21.07 -9.02
CA LEU A 154 -3.57 -20.73 -8.96
C LEU A 154 -4.21 -20.49 -10.33
N LYS A 155 -3.51 -20.69 -11.47
CA LYS A 155 -4.10 -20.56 -12.81
C LYS A 155 -5.47 -21.26 -12.81
N LEU A 156 -6.54 -20.50 -12.98
CA LEU A 156 -7.94 -20.93 -12.75
C LEU A 156 -8.29 -22.26 -13.44
N ARG A 157 -7.69 -22.55 -14.59
CA ARG A 157 -7.82 -23.86 -15.27
C ARG A 157 -7.30 -25.04 -14.44
N GLY A 158 -6.22 -24.89 -13.70
CA GLY A 158 -5.69 -25.90 -12.78
C GLY A 158 -6.66 -26.19 -11.63
N ILE A 159 -7.20 -25.14 -11.00
CA ILE A 159 -8.19 -25.27 -9.91
C ILE A 159 -9.49 -25.91 -10.42
N ILE A 160 -9.99 -25.48 -11.59
CA ILE A 160 -11.21 -26.01 -12.21
C ILE A 160 -11.04 -27.47 -12.62
N ASN A 161 -9.97 -27.80 -13.36
CA ASN A 161 -9.73 -29.18 -13.82
C ASN A 161 -9.56 -30.14 -12.65
N LYS A 162 -8.87 -29.71 -11.60
CA LYS A 162 -8.62 -30.55 -10.41
C LYS A 162 -9.90 -30.74 -9.58
N ARG A 163 -10.73 -29.70 -9.47
CA ARG A 163 -12.06 -29.80 -8.84
C ARG A 163 -13.01 -30.69 -9.65
N GLU A 164 -12.99 -30.64 -10.98
CA GLU A 164 -13.74 -31.56 -11.84
C GLU A 164 -13.29 -33.02 -11.68
N GLU A 165 -11.98 -33.26 -11.53
CA GLU A 165 -11.44 -34.60 -11.28
C GLU A 165 -11.80 -35.13 -9.87
N SER A 166 -11.71 -34.31 -8.82
CA SER A 166 -12.11 -34.70 -7.47
C SER A 166 -13.63 -34.94 -7.36
N MET A 167 -14.45 -34.13 -8.04
CA MET A 167 -15.90 -34.37 -8.14
C MET A 167 -16.24 -35.68 -8.88
N ARG A 168 -15.41 -36.09 -9.86
CA ARG A 168 -15.55 -37.39 -10.54
C ARG A 168 -15.10 -38.57 -9.68
N LYS A 169 -14.18 -38.38 -8.74
CA LYS A 169 -13.61 -39.43 -7.87
C LYS A 169 -14.30 -39.57 -6.51
N GLY A 170 -15.15 -38.62 -6.11
CA GLY A 170 -15.88 -38.66 -4.83
C GLY A 170 -15.02 -38.31 -3.61
N GLU A 171 -13.86 -37.69 -3.81
CA GLU A 171 -12.94 -37.29 -2.74
C GLU A 171 -13.25 -35.85 -2.26
N CYS A 172 -13.16 -35.60 -0.94
CA CYS A 172 -13.19 -34.25 -0.41
C CYS A 172 -11.88 -33.54 -0.79
N ALA A 173 -11.97 -32.38 -1.43
CA ALA A 173 -10.83 -31.77 -2.11
C ALA A 173 -9.79 -31.17 -1.14
N ASP A 174 -8.67 -31.87 -0.93
CA ASP A 174 -7.44 -31.43 -0.25
C ASP A 174 -6.61 -30.40 -1.07
N ASP A 175 -7.27 -29.60 -1.90
CA ASP A 175 -6.67 -28.69 -2.89
C ASP A 175 -7.26 -27.27 -2.83
N ASP A 176 -7.58 -26.80 -1.64
CA ASP A 176 -7.91 -25.40 -1.44
C ASP A 176 -6.66 -24.49 -1.46
N LEU A 177 -6.90 -23.18 -1.41
CA LEU A 177 -5.87 -22.15 -1.38
C LEU A 177 -4.83 -22.38 -0.27
N LEU A 178 -5.23 -22.91 0.88
CA LEU A 178 -4.31 -23.20 1.97
C LEU A 178 -3.49 -24.47 1.66
N GLY A 179 -4.12 -25.50 1.11
CA GLY A 179 -3.44 -26.73 0.68
C GLY A 179 -2.36 -26.48 -0.37
N ILE A 180 -2.60 -25.59 -1.35
CA ILE A 180 -1.58 -25.23 -2.34
C ILE A 180 -0.44 -24.41 -1.70
N LEU A 181 -0.75 -23.50 -0.76
CA LEU A 181 0.28 -22.74 -0.03
C LEU A 181 1.18 -23.66 0.81
N LEU A 182 0.60 -24.63 1.51
CA LEU A 182 1.34 -25.62 2.30
C LEU A 182 2.22 -26.51 1.41
N LYS A 183 1.70 -26.98 0.27
CA LYS A 183 2.49 -27.74 -0.73
C LYS A 183 3.65 -26.92 -1.30
N SER A 184 3.43 -25.61 -1.52
CA SER A 184 4.45 -24.67 -1.99
C SER A 184 5.55 -24.47 -0.93
N ASN A 185 5.16 -24.35 0.34
CA ASN A 185 6.09 -24.23 1.45
C ASN A 185 6.94 -25.49 1.65
N GLU A 186 6.31 -26.66 1.56
CA GLU A 186 7.01 -27.95 1.68
C GLU A 186 8.03 -28.16 0.55
N ARG A 187 7.71 -27.73 -0.67
CA ARG A 187 8.66 -27.73 -1.79
C ARG A 187 9.88 -26.86 -1.49
N GLU A 188 9.70 -25.64 -1.02
CA GLU A 188 10.82 -24.73 -0.68
C GLU A 188 11.74 -25.36 0.38
N ILE A 189 11.19 -26.07 1.36
CA ILE A 189 11.98 -26.80 2.37
C ILE A 189 12.79 -27.92 1.73
N ARG A 190 12.18 -28.73 0.84
CA ARG A 190 12.83 -29.87 0.18
C ARG A 190 13.94 -29.45 -0.78
N GLU A 191 13.75 -28.35 -1.51
CA GLU A 191 14.72 -27.82 -2.48
C GLU A 191 15.94 -27.16 -1.80
N ASN A 192 15.87 -26.87 -0.49
CA ASN A 192 16.96 -26.30 0.31
C ASN A 192 17.43 -27.28 1.41
N ASP A 193 17.79 -28.51 1.01
CA ASP A 193 18.34 -29.58 1.85
C ASP A 193 17.50 -29.99 3.07
N GLY A 194 16.19 -29.73 3.06
CA GLY A 194 15.30 -30.09 4.16
C GLY A 194 15.46 -29.19 5.39
N SER A 195 16.19 -28.08 5.29
CA SER A 195 16.31 -27.15 6.40
C SER A 195 14.95 -26.51 6.72
N SER A 196 14.43 -26.75 7.92
CA SER A 196 13.18 -26.13 8.38
C SER A 196 13.24 -24.59 8.39
N SER A 197 14.44 -23.99 8.36
CA SER A 197 14.60 -22.54 8.24
C SER A 197 14.30 -22.00 6.83
N ALA A 198 14.30 -22.86 5.81
CA ALA A 198 14.03 -22.48 4.42
C ALA A 198 12.53 -22.23 4.15
N GLY A 199 11.63 -22.90 4.88
CA GLY A 199 10.17 -22.71 4.77
C GLY A 199 9.57 -21.80 5.85
N MET A 200 8.32 -21.41 5.69
CA MET A 200 7.51 -20.65 6.65
C MET A 200 7.08 -21.53 7.83
N SER A 201 7.05 -20.94 9.04
CA SER A 201 6.38 -21.52 10.20
C SER A 201 4.86 -21.51 10.03
N ILE A 202 4.15 -22.20 10.93
CA ILE A 202 2.68 -22.20 10.90
C ILE A 202 2.10 -20.82 11.25
N GLU A 203 2.72 -20.11 12.18
CA GLU A 203 2.36 -18.73 12.53
C GLU A 203 2.53 -17.81 11.32
N GLU A 204 3.64 -17.98 10.58
CA GLU A 204 3.91 -17.24 9.34
C GLU A 204 2.88 -17.55 8.24
N VAL A 205 2.49 -18.82 8.08
CA VAL A 205 1.39 -19.21 7.16
C VAL A 205 0.07 -18.55 7.57
N VAL A 206 -0.25 -18.52 8.87
CA VAL A 206 -1.45 -17.85 9.39
C VAL A 206 -1.42 -16.34 9.12
N GLU A 207 -0.26 -15.70 9.27
CA GLU A 207 -0.07 -14.29 8.94
C GLU A 207 -0.29 -14.00 7.45
N GLU A 208 0.20 -14.86 6.55
CA GLU A 208 -0.07 -14.73 5.11
C GLU A 208 -1.55 -14.93 4.78
N CYS A 209 -2.22 -15.91 5.40
CA CYS A 209 -3.66 -16.12 5.23
C CYS A 209 -4.49 -14.90 5.65
N LYS A 210 -4.16 -14.29 6.81
CA LYS A 210 -4.79 -13.04 7.26
C LYS A 210 -4.57 -11.92 6.24
N THR A 211 -3.35 -11.83 5.70
CA THR A 211 -2.98 -10.83 4.70
C THR A 211 -3.79 -10.99 3.42
N PHE A 212 -3.92 -12.22 2.89
CA PHE A 212 -4.76 -12.48 1.70
C PHE A 212 -6.22 -12.16 1.93
N TYR A 213 -6.77 -12.54 3.09
CA TYR A 213 -8.16 -12.29 3.44
C TYR A 213 -8.45 -10.79 3.52
N LEU A 214 -7.69 -10.05 4.33
CA LEU A 214 -7.91 -8.61 4.56
C LEU A 214 -7.57 -7.79 3.32
N SER A 215 -6.39 -8.01 2.73
CA SER A 215 -5.93 -7.24 1.57
C SER A 215 -6.78 -7.54 0.34
N GLY A 216 -7.23 -8.78 0.17
CA GLY A 216 -8.05 -9.19 -0.97
C GLY A 216 -9.50 -8.72 -0.88
N GLN A 217 -10.12 -8.82 0.31
CA GLN A 217 -11.55 -8.53 0.47
C GLN A 217 -11.86 -7.03 0.33
N GLU A 218 -11.19 -6.18 1.11
CA GLU A 218 -11.51 -4.75 1.14
C GLU A 218 -11.16 -4.07 -0.19
N SER A 219 -9.99 -4.38 -0.76
CA SER A 219 -9.53 -3.75 -2.01
C SER A 219 -10.39 -4.16 -3.21
N THR A 220 -10.75 -5.44 -3.31
CA THR A 220 -11.60 -5.95 -4.40
C THR A 220 -13.02 -5.40 -4.27
N SER A 221 -13.57 -5.34 -3.06
CA SER A 221 -14.91 -4.76 -2.82
C SER A 221 -14.95 -3.28 -3.22
N ASN A 222 -13.93 -2.50 -2.86
CA ASN A 222 -13.82 -1.10 -3.26
C ASN A 222 -13.72 -0.94 -4.78
N LEU A 223 -12.87 -1.73 -5.44
CA LEU A 223 -12.72 -1.71 -6.90
C LEU A 223 -14.05 -2.01 -7.59
N LEU A 224 -14.73 -3.09 -7.19
CA LEU A 224 -16.01 -3.49 -7.78
C LEU A 224 -17.11 -2.45 -7.52
N SER A 225 -17.17 -1.90 -6.31
CA SER A 225 -18.16 -0.87 -5.95
C SER A 225 -17.99 0.37 -6.82
N TRP A 226 -16.78 0.93 -6.91
CA TRP A 226 -16.50 2.08 -7.77
C TRP A 226 -16.69 1.77 -9.26
N THR A 227 -16.36 0.55 -9.68
CA THR A 227 -16.61 0.09 -11.06
C THR A 227 -18.10 0.16 -11.36
N MET A 228 -18.96 -0.40 -10.50
CA MET A 228 -20.41 -0.37 -10.69
C MET A 228 -20.96 1.06 -10.71
N MET A 229 -20.52 1.91 -9.77
CA MET A 229 -20.96 3.30 -9.70
C MET A 229 -20.58 4.10 -10.95
N LEU A 230 -19.35 3.97 -11.43
CA LEU A 230 -18.88 4.67 -12.62
C LEU A 230 -19.54 4.15 -13.90
N LEU A 231 -19.77 2.83 -13.99
CA LEU A 231 -20.49 2.24 -15.11
C LEU A 231 -21.95 2.69 -15.20
N GLU A 232 -22.61 2.93 -14.06
CA GLU A 232 -23.97 3.48 -14.01
C GLU A 232 -24.01 4.92 -14.56
N GLN A 233 -23.02 5.73 -14.20
CA GLN A 233 -22.89 7.12 -14.68
C GLN A 233 -22.41 7.22 -16.13
N ALA A 234 -21.71 6.20 -16.61
CA ALA A 234 -21.18 6.17 -17.96
C ALA A 234 -22.29 6.04 -19.01
N ARG A 235 -22.10 6.71 -20.15
CA ARG A 235 -22.99 6.62 -21.31
C ARG A 235 -22.40 5.67 -22.36
N GLY A 236 -23.24 5.19 -23.29
CA GLY A 236 -22.80 4.39 -24.44
C GLY A 236 -22.30 2.97 -24.08
N PHE A 237 -21.18 2.55 -24.66
CA PHE A 237 -20.68 1.17 -24.60
C PHE A 237 -20.42 0.65 -23.17
N CYS A 238 -20.01 1.53 -22.24
CA CYS A 238 -19.81 1.14 -20.83
C CYS A 238 -21.12 0.69 -20.16
N ARG A 239 -22.25 1.33 -20.49
CA ARG A 239 -23.58 0.94 -19.98
C ARG A 239 -24.06 -0.38 -20.59
N VAL A 240 -23.74 -0.63 -21.86
CA VAL A 240 -23.99 -1.93 -22.50
C VAL A 240 -23.19 -3.03 -21.81
N LEU A 241 -21.91 -2.77 -21.49
CA LEU A 241 -21.06 -3.71 -20.76
C LEU A 241 -21.59 -3.99 -19.36
N LEU A 242 -22.08 -2.97 -18.63
CA LEU A 242 -22.74 -3.15 -17.33
C LEU A 242 -23.93 -4.11 -17.42
N VAL A 243 -24.79 -3.93 -18.43
CA VAL A 243 -25.93 -4.83 -18.67
C VAL A 243 -25.45 -6.25 -18.96
N LEU A 244 -24.39 -6.42 -19.77
CA LEU A 244 -23.80 -7.73 -20.05
C LEU A 244 -23.21 -8.41 -18.80
N VAL A 245 -22.61 -7.64 -17.89
CA VAL A 245 -22.06 -8.17 -16.63
C VAL A 245 -23.18 -8.53 -15.65
N LEU A 246 -24.21 -7.69 -15.50
CA LEU A 246 -25.30 -7.88 -14.53
C LEU A 246 -26.28 -8.99 -14.91
N PHE A 247 -26.59 -9.17 -16.20
CA PHE A 247 -27.56 -10.17 -16.67
C PHE A 247 -27.01 -11.61 -16.76
N ARG A 248 -25.98 -11.95 -15.96
CA ARG A 248 -25.36 -13.30 -15.91
C ARG A 248 -25.09 -13.88 -17.29
N VAL A 249 -24.45 -13.11 -18.16
CA VAL A 249 -24.18 -13.51 -19.55
C VAL A 249 -22.99 -14.49 -19.59
N VAL A 250 -22.63 -15.22 -18.53
CA VAL A 250 -21.62 -16.30 -18.67
C VAL A 250 -22.13 -17.37 -19.64
N ASP A 251 -23.41 -17.69 -19.57
CA ASP A 251 -24.04 -18.67 -20.47
C ASP A 251 -24.27 -18.08 -21.86
N LEU A 252 -24.73 -16.83 -21.96
CA LEU A 252 -25.03 -16.19 -23.25
C LEU A 252 -23.75 -15.70 -24.00
N LEU A 253 -22.66 -15.36 -23.29
CA LEU A 253 -21.34 -15.08 -23.87
C LEU A 253 -20.75 -16.36 -24.44
N ARG A 254 -20.99 -17.50 -23.80
CA ARG A 254 -20.50 -18.82 -24.26
C ARG A 254 -21.23 -19.29 -25.52
N THR A 255 -22.52 -18.99 -25.67
CA THR A 255 -23.31 -19.45 -26.82
C THR A 255 -23.18 -18.56 -28.05
N PHE A 256 -23.02 -17.24 -27.89
CA PHE A 256 -23.07 -16.29 -29.02
C PHE A 256 -21.76 -15.62 -29.39
N MET A 257 -20.73 -15.61 -28.53
CA MET A 257 -19.48 -14.94 -28.86
C MET A 257 -18.43 -15.89 -29.41
N ASN A 258 -17.87 -15.53 -30.56
CA ASN A 258 -16.62 -16.13 -31.02
C ASN A 258 -15.45 -15.69 -30.12
N SER A 259 -14.33 -16.42 -30.21
CA SER A 259 -13.12 -16.15 -29.41
C SER A 259 -12.63 -14.71 -29.54
N LEU A 260 -12.78 -14.10 -30.72
CA LEU A 260 -12.38 -12.71 -30.98
C LEU A 260 -13.24 -11.69 -30.19
N MET A 261 -14.56 -11.88 -30.15
CA MET A 261 -15.45 -11.01 -29.37
C MET A 261 -15.20 -11.15 -27.87
N LEU A 262 -14.96 -12.37 -27.38
CA LEU A 262 -14.59 -12.59 -25.98
C LEU A 262 -13.29 -11.87 -25.60
N CYS A 263 -12.24 -12.00 -26.42
CA CYS A 263 -10.99 -11.27 -26.21
C CYS A 263 -11.21 -9.75 -26.17
N ARG A 264 -12.06 -9.22 -27.05
CA ARG A 264 -12.40 -7.78 -27.05
C ARG A 264 -13.11 -7.37 -25.76
N VAL A 265 -14.13 -8.11 -25.34
CA VAL A 265 -14.86 -7.83 -24.09
C VAL A 265 -13.93 -7.87 -22.87
N LEU A 266 -13.07 -8.88 -22.77
CA LEU A 266 -12.09 -8.99 -21.69
C LEU A 266 -11.10 -7.84 -21.68
N LEU A 267 -10.63 -7.41 -22.86
CA LEU A 267 -9.74 -6.26 -22.99
C LEU A 267 -10.43 -4.97 -22.50
N TRP A 268 -11.68 -4.75 -22.87
CA TRP A 268 -12.47 -3.59 -22.43
C TRP A 268 -12.72 -3.60 -20.92
N LEU A 269 -13.10 -4.74 -20.35
CA LEU A 269 -13.24 -4.89 -18.89
C LEU A 269 -11.93 -4.57 -18.17
N THR A 270 -10.81 -5.07 -18.68
CA THR A 270 -9.49 -4.80 -18.12
C THR A 270 -9.16 -3.30 -18.15
N MET A 271 -9.42 -2.61 -19.27
CA MET A 271 -9.21 -1.16 -19.37
C MET A 271 -10.08 -0.37 -18.40
N ILE A 272 -11.33 -0.78 -18.21
CA ILE A 272 -12.25 -0.16 -17.26
C ILE A 272 -11.74 -0.34 -15.83
N LEU A 273 -11.34 -1.56 -15.44
CA LEU A 273 -10.80 -1.82 -14.11
C LEU A 273 -9.54 -1.00 -13.83
N TYR A 274 -8.64 -0.88 -14.80
CA TYR A 274 -7.45 -0.03 -14.64
C TYR A 274 -7.80 1.45 -14.51
N GLU A 275 -8.80 1.93 -15.25
CA GLU A 275 -9.24 3.32 -15.14
C GLU A 275 -9.91 3.59 -13.78
N VAL A 276 -10.69 2.64 -13.26
CA VAL A 276 -11.26 2.72 -11.92
C VAL A 276 -10.15 2.72 -10.86
N LEU A 277 -9.15 1.85 -11.00
CA LEU A 277 -7.97 1.81 -10.12
C LEU A 277 -7.17 3.12 -10.16
N ARG A 278 -7.12 3.81 -11.31
CA ARG A 278 -6.48 5.13 -11.42
C ARG A 278 -7.26 6.17 -10.62
N LEU A 279 -8.57 6.30 -10.86
CA LEU A 279 -9.42 7.33 -10.25
C LEU A 279 -9.70 7.09 -8.76
N TYR A 280 -9.87 5.83 -8.38
CA TYR A 280 -10.25 5.36 -7.05
C TYR A 280 -9.39 4.16 -6.61
N PRO A 281 -8.07 4.36 -6.40
CA PRO A 281 -7.19 3.30 -5.96
C PRO A 281 -7.57 2.85 -4.54
N PRO A 282 -7.61 1.53 -4.26
CA PRO A 282 -7.82 1.03 -2.91
C PRO A 282 -6.75 1.51 -1.92
N ALA A 283 -5.49 1.58 -2.37
CA ALA A 283 -4.37 2.12 -1.62
C ALA A 283 -4.11 3.59 -2.03
N ILE A 284 -4.64 4.53 -1.26
CA ILE A 284 -4.58 5.96 -1.58
C ILE A 284 -3.22 6.60 -1.30
N ILE A 285 -2.46 6.06 -0.34
CA ILE A 285 -1.16 6.58 0.11
C ILE A 285 -0.27 5.44 0.60
N PHE A 286 1.01 5.49 0.24
CA PHE A 286 2.05 4.69 0.89
C PHE A 286 2.98 5.57 1.74
N ASN A 287 3.46 4.99 2.84
CA ASN A 287 4.43 5.62 3.73
C ASN A 287 5.73 4.83 3.67
N ARG A 288 6.85 5.55 3.69
CA ARG A 288 8.18 4.98 3.90
C ARG A 288 8.90 5.75 5.00
N ILE A 289 9.78 5.10 5.74
CA ILE A 289 10.64 5.71 6.74
C ILE A 289 12.10 5.53 6.34
N LEU A 290 12.90 6.58 6.53
CA LEU A 290 14.35 6.48 6.42
C LEU A 290 14.97 6.18 7.77
N GLU A 291 15.87 5.19 7.84
CA GLU A 291 16.66 4.95 9.05
C GLU A 291 17.88 5.90 9.10
N ASN A 292 18.53 6.09 7.95
CA ASN A 292 19.75 6.87 7.80
C ASN A 292 19.53 8.09 6.90
N GLU A 293 20.47 9.03 6.91
CA GLU A 293 20.45 10.16 5.97
C GLU A 293 20.64 9.66 4.53
N THR A 294 19.83 10.16 3.60
CA THR A 294 19.87 9.71 2.19
C THR A 294 19.55 10.84 1.23
N GLU A 295 20.19 10.79 0.05
CA GLU A 295 19.93 11.70 -1.05
C GLU A 295 18.79 11.16 -1.94
N LEU A 296 17.77 11.99 -2.16
CA LEU A 296 16.63 11.71 -3.03
C LEU A 296 16.41 12.90 -3.96
N GLY A 297 16.75 12.73 -5.24
CA GLY A 297 16.78 13.85 -6.19
C GLY A 297 17.74 14.92 -5.70
N ASN A 298 17.25 16.16 -5.58
CA ASN A 298 18.03 17.30 -5.08
C ASN A 298 17.90 17.51 -3.55
N MET A 299 17.30 16.55 -2.83
CA MET A 299 17.02 16.65 -1.40
C MET A 299 17.92 15.72 -0.58
N ARG A 300 18.37 16.21 0.58
CA ARG A 300 19.03 15.42 1.62
C ARG A 300 18.07 15.19 2.77
N LEU A 301 17.52 13.98 2.84
CA LEU A 301 16.53 13.59 3.82
C LEU A 301 17.22 12.96 5.04
N PRO A 302 17.03 13.51 6.25
CA PRO A 302 17.63 12.93 7.45
C PRO A 302 16.89 11.68 7.93
N GLY A 303 17.62 10.78 8.60
CA GLY A 303 17.04 9.59 9.23
C GLY A 303 15.97 9.92 10.29
N GLY A 304 14.89 9.14 10.27
CA GLY A 304 13.67 9.31 11.07
C GLY A 304 12.57 10.12 10.38
N VAL A 305 12.77 10.55 9.12
CA VAL A 305 11.74 11.24 8.33
C VAL A 305 10.85 10.23 7.62
N TYR A 306 9.55 10.51 7.61
CA TYR A 306 8.57 9.80 6.80
C TYR A 306 8.49 10.44 5.42
N VAL A 307 8.58 9.62 4.38
CA VAL A 307 8.32 10.00 2.99
C VAL A 307 6.96 9.49 2.60
N LEU A 308 6.14 10.40 2.09
CA LEU A 308 4.76 10.11 1.71
C LEU A 308 4.65 9.99 0.19
N LEU A 309 4.02 8.91 -0.27
CA LEU A 309 3.75 8.64 -1.68
C LEU A 309 2.23 8.71 -1.91
N PRO A 310 1.69 9.88 -2.33
CA PRO A 310 0.26 10.07 -2.47
C PRO A 310 -0.27 9.58 -3.82
N ILE A 311 -0.50 8.28 -3.92
CA ILE A 311 -0.92 7.61 -5.18
C ILE A 311 -2.15 8.27 -5.82
N ILE A 312 -3.18 8.57 -5.03
CA ILE A 312 -4.41 9.19 -5.55
C ILE A 312 -4.17 10.58 -6.15
N LEU A 313 -3.18 11.33 -5.66
CA LEU A 313 -2.86 12.65 -6.21
C LEU A 313 -2.04 12.54 -7.48
N ILE A 314 -1.13 11.58 -7.56
CA ILE A 314 -0.31 11.33 -8.75
C ILE A 314 -1.18 10.86 -9.91
N HIS A 315 -2.18 10.03 -9.63
CA HIS A 315 -3.17 9.60 -10.63
C HIS A 315 -4.13 10.70 -11.09
N ARG A 316 -4.12 11.85 -10.39
CA ARG A 316 -4.92 13.05 -10.69
C ARG A 316 -4.08 14.25 -11.10
N ASP A 317 -2.79 14.03 -11.34
CA ASP A 317 -1.90 15.10 -11.78
C ASP A 317 -2.17 15.42 -13.25
N LYS A 318 -2.70 16.62 -13.50
CA LYS A 318 -2.99 17.13 -14.84
C LYS A 318 -1.75 17.23 -15.72
N GLN A 319 -0.57 17.45 -15.15
CA GLN A 319 0.67 17.49 -15.90
C GLN A 319 1.05 16.11 -16.45
N LEU A 320 0.67 15.04 -15.74
CA LEU A 320 0.96 13.66 -16.15
C LEU A 320 -0.14 13.06 -17.04
N TRP A 321 -1.41 13.41 -16.79
CA TRP A 321 -2.57 12.73 -17.40
C TRP A 321 -3.44 13.61 -18.31
N GLY A 322 -3.18 14.92 -18.36
CA GLY A 322 -3.98 15.89 -19.11
C GLY A 322 -5.07 16.59 -18.29
N GLU A 323 -5.74 17.58 -18.88
CA GLU A 323 -6.74 18.41 -18.19
C GLU A 323 -8.01 17.65 -17.79
N ASP A 324 -8.35 16.60 -18.54
CA ASP A 324 -9.51 15.74 -18.37
C ASP A 324 -9.21 14.53 -17.45
N VAL A 325 -8.23 14.66 -16.56
CA VAL A 325 -7.75 13.59 -15.67
C VAL A 325 -8.82 13.07 -14.71
N ASP A 326 -9.74 13.93 -14.26
CA ASP A 326 -10.80 13.55 -13.31
C ASP A 326 -11.99 12.88 -14.00
N GLU A 327 -12.03 12.86 -15.34
CA GLU A 327 -13.11 12.24 -16.09
C GLU A 327 -12.88 10.74 -16.30
N PHE A 328 -13.94 9.94 -16.10
CA PHE A 328 -13.93 8.51 -16.41
C PHE A 328 -14.04 8.29 -17.92
N LYS A 329 -12.95 7.84 -18.55
CA LYS A 329 -12.91 7.67 -20.02
C LYS A 329 -13.29 6.28 -20.50
N GLY A 330 -13.17 5.25 -19.64
CA GLY A 330 -13.45 3.85 -19.97
C GLY A 330 -12.61 3.24 -21.10
N LYS A 331 -11.58 3.95 -21.63
CA LYS A 331 -10.83 3.57 -22.85
C LYS A 331 -9.36 3.98 -22.85
N ILE A 332 -8.73 4.10 -21.68
CA ILE A 332 -7.40 4.70 -21.47
C ILE A 332 -6.31 4.12 -22.38
N PHE A 333 -6.39 2.83 -22.71
CA PHE A 333 -5.29 2.12 -23.37
C PHE A 333 -5.54 1.86 -24.87
N ARG A 334 -5.77 2.90 -25.68
CA ARG A 334 -5.44 2.78 -27.11
C ARG A 334 -3.94 3.00 -27.28
N ARG A 335 -3.31 2.14 -28.09
CA ARG A 335 -1.86 1.95 -28.34
C ARG A 335 -1.04 3.18 -28.76
N ASP A 336 -1.62 4.38 -28.75
CA ASP A 336 -1.02 5.56 -29.37
C ASP A 336 -0.16 6.39 -28.39
N CYS A 337 -0.01 5.98 -27.13
CA CYS A 337 0.90 6.60 -26.16
C CYS A 337 2.26 5.87 -26.12
N GLN A 338 3.07 5.99 -27.17
CA GLN A 338 4.44 5.47 -27.26
C GLN A 338 5.47 6.32 -26.48
N SER A 339 5.35 6.46 -25.16
CA SER A 339 6.45 7.06 -24.38
C SER A 339 6.62 6.38 -23.03
N ASN A 340 7.84 6.46 -22.49
CA ASN A 340 8.39 5.83 -21.27
C ASN A 340 7.54 5.96 -19.97
N THR A 341 6.36 6.55 -20.05
CA THR A 341 5.29 6.65 -19.04
C THR A 341 4.69 5.29 -18.64
N GLU A 342 4.89 4.24 -19.45
CA GLU A 342 4.32 2.89 -19.24
C GLU A 342 4.61 2.27 -17.86
N SER A 343 5.72 2.63 -17.20
CA SER A 343 6.03 2.12 -15.85
C SER A 343 5.41 2.89 -14.69
N ALA A 344 4.87 4.09 -14.94
CA ALA A 344 4.13 4.90 -13.97
C ALA A 344 2.62 4.53 -13.91
N LEU A 345 2.13 3.76 -14.89
CA LEU A 345 0.72 3.35 -15.04
C LEU A 345 0.29 2.16 -14.17
N LEU A 346 1.23 1.50 -13.47
CA LEU A 346 0.99 0.31 -12.61
C LEU A 346 0.97 0.61 -11.10
N LEU A 347 0.98 1.88 -10.71
CA LEU A 347 0.99 2.31 -9.32
C LEU A 347 -0.22 1.94 -8.44
N PRO A 348 -1.45 1.68 -8.93
CA PRO A 348 -2.57 1.34 -8.05
C PRO A 348 -2.34 0.08 -7.21
N LEU A 349 -1.50 -0.83 -7.71
CA LEU A 349 -1.16 -2.09 -7.05
C LEU A 349 0.26 -2.11 -6.45
N GLN A 350 0.89 -0.93 -6.36
CA GLN A 350 2.27 -0.73 -5.91
C GLN A 350 3.32 -1.35 -6.87
N LEU A 351 4.46 -0.66 -7.01
CA LEU A 351 5.65 -1.18 -7.69
C LEU A 351 6.68 -1.61 -6.63
N GLY A 352 7.48 -2.62 -6.91
CA GLY A 352 8.55 -3.06 -6.01
C GLY A 352 8.07 -3.73 -4.71
N PRO A 353 8.99 -4.04 -3.79
CA PRO A 353 8.70 -4.74 -2.53
C PRO A 353 7.84 -3.99 -1.48
#